data_AF-A0A974S810-F1
#
_entry.id   AF-A0A974S810-F1
#
_cell.length_a   1.000
_cell.length_b   1.000
_cell.length_c   1.000
_cell.angle_alpha   90.00
_cell.angle_beta   90.00
_cell.angle_gamma   90.00
#
_symmetry.space_group_name_H-M   'P 1'
#
loop_
_entity.id
_entity.type
_entity.pdbx_description
1 polymer ?
#
loop_
_entity_poly.entity_id
_entity_poly.type
_entity_poly.pdbx_seq_one_letter_code
_entity_poly.pdbx_strand_id
1 'polypeptide(L)'
;MGVRGALAEYGARVVGKDYDIEPVSVKHGVLHAKVAALVSSDDAHLVVGSGNLTFGGWGGNLEVAEHLHPSFAADAFDDAAGFFRALATTDRATHDAGDRLELLATALETGAASGVRNGDVRLLHNLTEDLTRQLVARADELGARPDWLPHHHFGTMGLP
;
A
#
# COMPACT_ATOMS: atom_id res chain seq x y z
N MET A 1 -11.35 2.21 -24.71
CA MET A 1 -12.10 1.45 -23.68
C MET A 1 -12.23 2.37 -22.46
N GLY A 2 -13.37 3.04 -22.23
CA GLY A 2 -13.38 4.10 -21.19
C GLY A 2 -14.69 4.80 -20.86
N VAL A 3 -15.85 4.26 -21.27
CA VAL A 3 -17.17 4.79 -20.85
C VAL A 3 -18.16 3.63 -20.71
N ARG A 4 -18.08 2.62 -21.59
CA ARG A 4 -18.94 1.43 -21.54
C ARG A 4 -18.70 0.51 -20.34
N GLY A 5 -17.50 0.51 -19.75
CA GLY A 5 -17.20 -0.25 -18.53
C GLY A 5 -17.86 0.37 -17.29
N ALA A 6 -17.91 1.71 -17.21
CA ALA A 6 -18.54 2.42 -16.10
C ALA A 6 -20.08 2.23 -16.04
N LEU A 7 -20.71 1.85 -17.16
CA LEU A 7 -22.15 1.59 -17.21
C LEU A 7 -22.53 0.15 -16.82
N ALA A 8 -21.56 -0.73 -16.58
CA ALA A 8 -21.81 -2.12 -16.15
C ALA A 8 -21.97 -2.26 -14.61
N GLU A 9 -21.78 -1.18 -13.85
CA GLU A 9 -21.87 -1.14 -12.39
C GLU A 9 -23.32 -1.14 -11.88
N TYR A 10 -24.02 -2.26 -12.05
CA TYR A 10 -25.36 -2.48 -11.50
C TYR A 10 -25.34 -2.76 -9.97
N GLY A 11 -24.50 -2.04 -9.23
CA GLY A 11 -24.28 -2.20 -7.78
C GLY A 11 -23.62 -1.00 -7.10
N ALA A 12 -22.94 -0.13 -7.85
CA ALA A 12 -22.21 1.01 -7.32
C ALA A 12 -23.11 2.26 -7.22
N ARG A 13 -24.13 2.20 -6.36
CA ARG A 13 -25.16 3.27 -6.24
C ARG A 13 -24.60 4.64 -5.80
N VAL A 14 -23.38 4.68 -5.26
CA VAL A 14 -22.79 5.84 -4.59
C VAL A 14 -21.40 6.20 -5.12
N VAL A 15 -20.87 5.46 -6.11
CA VAL A 15 -19.61 5.82 -6.77
C VAL A 15 -19.77 7.20 -7.38
N GLY A 16 -18.87 8.13 -7.05
CA GLY A 16 -18.99 9.51 -7.50
C GLY A 16 -19.73 10.47 -6.56
N LYS A 17 -20.39 9.98 -5.50
CA LYS A 17 -21.34 10.78 -4.69
C LYS A 17 -20.91 10.99 -3.25
N ASP A 18 -20.41 9.95 -2.59
CA ASP A 18 -19.98 10.04 -1.19
C ASP A 18 -18.47 9.85 -1.12
N TYR A 19 -17.81 10.87 -0.58
CA TYR A 19 -16.38 10.86 -0.31
C TYR A 19 -16.15 11.34 1.10
N ASP A 20 -15.30 10.61 1.80
CA ASP A 20 -14.72 11.06 3.06
C ASP A 20 -13.26 11.43 2.80
N ILE A 21 -12.87 12.62 3.23
CA ILE A 21 -11.52 13.15 3.01
C ILE A 21 -10.91 13.37 4.38
N GLU A 22 -9.90 12.57 4.68
CA GLU A 22 -9.09 12.73 5.89
C GLU A 22 -7.85 13.58 5.58
N PRO A 23 -7.72 14.79 6.15
CA PRO A 23 -6.47 15.53 6.09
C PRO A 23 -5.41 14.86 6.99
N VAL A 24 -4.28 14.51 6.40
CA VAL A 24 -3.15 13.95 7.15
C VAL A 24 -2.05 15.01 7.26
N SER A 25 -1.72 15.38 8.50
CA SER A 25 -0.51 16.18 8.77
C SER A 25 0.64 15.26 9.13
N VAL A 26 1.84 15.54 8.62
CA VAL A 26 3.05 14.74 8.91
C VAL A 26 4.09 15.62 9.59
N LYS A 27 4.69 15.12 10.68
CA LYS A 27 5.69 15.89 11.46
C LYS A 27 6.95 16.16 10.64
N HIS A 28 7.42 15.15 9.92
CA HIS A 28 8.63 15.21 9.09
C HIS A 28 8.41 14.39 7.81
N GLY A 29 8.80 14.96 6.66
CA GLY A 29 8.68 14.29 5.35
C GLY A 29 7.29 14.46 4.72
N VAL A 30 6.84 13.42 4.01
CA VAL A 30 5.58 13.40 3.26
C VAL A 30 4.92 12.02 3.35
N LEU A 31 3.59 11.96 3.32
CA LEU A 31 2.87 10.71 3.06
C LEU A 31 2.87 10.47 1.54
N HIS A 32 3.75 9.58 1.06
CA HIS A 32 3.96 9.36 -0.38
C HIS A 32 3.37 8.03 -0.91
N ALA A 33 2.60 7.32 -0.08
CA ALA A 33 1.94 6.08 -0.47
C ALA A 33 0.84 6.35 -1.51
N LYS A 34 0.77 5.51 -2.55
CA LYS A 34 -0.34 5.47 -3.50
C LYS A 34 -0.87 4.05 -3.53
N VAL A 35 -1.94 3.85 -2.76
CA VAL A 35 -2.57 2.55 -2.57
C VAL A 35 -4.08 2.74 -2.65
N ALA A 36 -4.75 1.82 -3.34
CA ALA A 36 -6.21 1.73 -3.36
C ALA A 36 -6.61 0.31 -2.94
N ALA A 37 -7.53 0.22 -1.99
CA ALA A 37 -8.12 -1.02 -1.54
C ALA A 37 -9.62 -1.02 -1.89
N LEU A 38 -10.06 -2.10 -2.53
CA LEU A 38 -11.48 -2.36 -2.83
C LEU A 38 -11.85 -3.62 -2.07
N VAL A 39 -12.72 -3.50 -1.07
CA VAL A 39 -13.05 -4.60 -0.16
C VAL A 39 -14.54 -4.92 -0.21
N SER A 40 -14.88 -6.20 -0.22
CA SER A 40 -16.22 -6.74 0.03
C SER A 40 -16.21 -7.59 1.31
N SER A 41 -17.30 -8.29 1.58
CA SER A 41 -17.39 -9.24 2.70
C SER A 41 -16.51 -10.48 2.55
N ASP A 42 -16.12 -10.81 1.31
CA ASP A 42 -15.55 -12.11 0.93
C ASP A 42 -14.39 -12.00 -0.08
N ASP A 43 -14.06 -10.78 -0.51
CA ASP A 43 -13.01 -10.52 -1.48
C ASP A 43 -12.34 -9.17 -1.20
N ALA A 44 -11.11 -9.04 -1.68
CA ALA A 44 -10.36 -7.80 -1.62
C ALA A 44 -9.47 -7.66 -2.86
N HIS A 45 -9.39 -6.45 -3.38
CA HIS A 45 -8.40 -6.08 -4.38
C HIS A 45 -7.53 -4.95 -3.87
N LEU A 46 -6.25 -5.01 -4.20
CA LEU A 46 -5.30 -3.97 -3.87
C LEU A 46 -4.64 -3.48 -5.15
N VAL A 47 -4.48 -2.16 -5.27
CA VAL A 47 -3.70 -1.54 -6.33
C VAL A 47 -2.63 -0.69 -5.69
N VAL A 48 -1.38 -0.93 -6.05
CA VAL A 48 -0.22 -0.12 -5.63
C VAL A 48 0.43 0.44 -6.89
N GLY A 49 0.76 1.73 -6.90
CA GLY A 49 1.31 2.34 -8.11
C GLY A 49 2.10 3.61 -7.88
N SER A 50 2.55 4.22 -8.97
CA SER A 50 3.30 5.49 -8.97
C SER A 50 2.40 6.72 -9.14
N GLY A 51 1.20 6.56 -9.70
CA GLY A 51 0.29 7.65 -10.01
C GLY A 51 -0.39 8.24 -8.77
N ASN A 52 -0.27 9.57 -8.60
CA ASN A 52 -1.11 10.31 -7.63
C ASN A 52 -2.56 10.39 -8.13
N LEU A 53 -3.53 10.49 -7.21
CA LEU A 53 -4.95 10.67 -7.53
C LEU A 53 -5.23 12.05 -8.17
N THR A 54 -4.89 12.15 -9.46
CA THR A 54 -4.93 13.35 -10.29
C THR A 54 -5.19 12.93 -11.74
N PHE A 55 -5.65 13.84 -12.59
CA PHE A 55 -5.81 13.54 -14.03
C PHE A 55 -4.52 13.05 -14.69
N GLY A 56 -3.36 13.61 -14.30
CA GLY A 56 -2.06 13.17 -14.79
C GLY A 56 -1.76 11.73 -14.39
N GLY A 57 -1.86 11.42 -13.09
CA GLY A 57 -1.55 10.08 -12.58
C GLY A 57 -2.52 8.97 -12.99
N TRP A 58 -3.69 9.30 -13.55
CA TRP A 58 -4.72 8.33 -13.96
C TRP A 58 -4.96 8.25 -15.48
N GLY A 59 -4.09 8.86 -16.29
CA GLY A 59 -4.21 8.75 -17.75
C GLY A 59 -3.43 9.76 -18.57
N GLY A 60 -2.75 10.72 -17.93
CA GLY A 60 -1.86 11.66 -18.62
C GLY A 60 -0.41 11.19 -18.69
N ASN A 61 0.11 10.66 -17.58
CA ASN A 61 1.49 10.23 -17.43
C ASN A 61 1.65 8.74 -17.73
N LEU A 62 2.89 8.34 -18.06
CA LEU A 62 3.28 6.93 -18.01
C LEU A 62 3.54 6.54 -16.55
N GLU A 63 2.62 5.75 -16.00
CA GLU A 63 2.64 5.29 -14.60
C GLU A 63 2.75 3.76 -14.54
N VAL A 64 3.22 3.25 -13.41
CA VAL A 64 3.19 1.81 -13.08
C VAL A 64 2.10 1.59 -12.06
N ALA A 65 1.33 0.51 -12.23
CA ALA A 65 0.34 0.05 -11.28
C ALA A 65 0.32 -1.49 -11.26
N GLU A 66 0.44 -2.05 -10.06
CA GLU A 66 0.29 -3.47 -9.80
C GLU A 66 -1.07 -3.73 -9.18
N HIS A 67 -1.84 -4.63 -9.78
CA HIS A 67 -3.10 -5.11 -9.24
C HIS A 67 -2.89 -6.47 -8.57
N LEU A 68 -3.28 -6.56 -7.32
CA LEU A 68 -3.11 -7.74 -6.49
C LEU A 68 -4.46 -8.30 -6.07
N HIS A 69 -4.52 -9.63 -5.97
CA HIS A 69 -5.68 -10.37 -5.49
C HIS A 69 -5.23 -11.52 -4.58
N PRO A 70 -6.00 -11.87 -3.53
CA PRO A 70 -5.61 -12.89 -2.56
C PRO A 70 -5.35 -14.27 -3.15
N SER A 71 -5.92 -14.60 -4.31
CA SER A 71 -5.67 -15.90 -4.96
C SER A 71 -4.21 -16.14 -5.37
N PHE A 72 -3.37 -15.10 -5.41
CA PHE A 72 -1.94 -15.23 -5.75
C PHE A 72 -0.99 -14.38 -4.89
N ALA A 73 -1.50 -13.44 -4.09
CA ALA A 73 -0.66 -12.49 -3.34
C ALA A 73 -1.22 -12.19 -1.94
N ALA A 74 -1.75 -13.18 -1.20
CA ALA A 74 -2.38 -12.92 0.09
C ALA A 74 -1.42 -12.30 1.13
N ASP A 75 -0.12 -12.61 1.07
CA ASP A 75 0.89 -11.99 1.94
C ASP A 75 0.92 -10.45 1.78
N ALA A 76 0.69 -9.93 0.58
CA ALA A 76 0.65 -8.49 0.33
C ALA A 76 -0.56 -7.81 0.98
N PHE A 77 -1.67 -8.53 1.20
CA PHE A 77 -2.84 -8.01 1.91
C PHE A 77 -2.58 -7.93 3.41
N ASP A 78 -1.90 -8.92 3.97
CA ASP A 78 -1.44 -8.90 5.36
C ASP A 78 -0.45 -7.73 5.59
N ASP A 79 0.49 -7.52 4.65
CA ASP A 79 1.42 -6.39 4.67
C ASP A 79 0.69 -5.03 4.56
N ALA A 80 -0.31 -4.92 3.69
CA ALA A 80 -1.13 -3.71 3.55
C ALA A 80 -1.97 -3.43 4.81
N ALA A 81 -2.55 -4.47 5.42
CA ALA A 81 -3.24 -4.35 6.69
C ALA A 81 -2.29 -3.85 7.78
N GLY A 82 -1.08 -4.40 7.85
CA GLY A 82 0.00 -3.92 8.73
C GLY A 82 0.34 -2.44 8.52
N PHE A 83 0.43 -2.00 7.26
CA PHE A 83 0.63 -0.58 6.93
C PHE A 83 -0.49 0.31 7.46
N PHE A 84 -1.76 -0.04 7.23
CA PHE A 84 -2.89 0.79 7.68
C PHE A 84 -3.02 0.83 9.20
N ARG A 85 -2.74 -0.27 9.92
CA ARG A 85 -2.67 -0.26 11.38
C ARG A 85 -1.52 0.59 11.90
N ALA A 86 -0.34 0.48 11.30
CA ALA A 86 0.79 1.31 11.65
C ALA A 86 0.48 2.80 11.42
N LEU A 87 -0.24 3.14 10.34
CA LEU A 87 -0.68 4.50 10.08
C LEU A 87 -1.71 4.97 11.11
N ALA A 88 -2.64 4.11 11.54
CA ALA A 88 -3.66 4.43 12.52
C ALA A 88 -3.08 4.91 13.88
N THR A 89 -1.91 4.39 14.26
CA THR A 89 -1.32 4.63 15.58
C THR A 89 0.02 5.36 15.55
N THR A 90 0.56 5.69 14.38
CA THR A 90 1.89 6.31 14.29
C THR A 90 1.89 7.72 14.88
N ASP A 91 2.95 8.07 15.60
CA ASP A 91 3.19 9.43 16.07
C ASP A 91 3.78 10.34 14.99
N ARG A 92 4.11 9.81 13.80
CA ARG A 92 4.71 10.56 12.68
C ARG A 92 3.69 11.36 11.89
N ALA A 93 2.42 10.99 12.00
CA ALA A 93 1.29 11.63 11.35
C ALA A 93 0.22 12.00 12.37
N THR A 94 -0.67 12.92 12.00
CA THR A 94 -1.83 13.31 12.80
C THR A 94 -3.04 13.39 11.87
N HIS A 95 -4.09 12.67 12.24
CA HIS A 95 -5.37 12.53 11.54
C HIS A 95 -6.40 11.91 12.49
N ASP A 96 -7.68 11.96 12.15
CA ASP A 96 -8.79 11.40 12.93
C ASP A 96 -9.34 10.07 12.34
N ALA A 97 -8.66 9.50 11.34
CA ALA A 97 -9.10 8.27 10.66
C ALA A 97 -8.70 6.94 11.34
N GLY A 98 -8.26 6.93 12.59
CA GLY A 98 -7.73 5.72 13.27
C GLY A 98 -8.66 4.51 13.17
N ASP A 99 -9.93 4.66 13.59
CA ASP A 99 -10.92 3.57 13.55
C ASP A 99 -11.21 3.10 12.11
N ARG A 100 -11.22 4.02 11.13
CA ARG A 100 -11.44 3.70 9.71
C ARG A 100 -10.28 2.89 9.13
N LEU A 101 -9.05 3.24 9.50
CA LEU A 101 -7.84 2.53 9.08
C LEU A 101 -7.78 1.12 9.68
N GLU A 102 -8.16 0.96 10.96
CA GLU A 102 -8.25 -0.36 11.60
C GLU A 102 -9.35 -1.24 10.97
N LEU A 103 -10.50 -0.64 10.66
CA LEU A 103 -11.58 -1.32 9.95
C LEU A 103 -11.12 -1.79 8.56
N LEU A 104 -10.41 -0.93 7.83
CA LEU A 104 -9.86 -1.28 6.51
C LEU A 104 -8.82 -2.42 6.61
N ALA A 105 -7.92 -2.37 7.59
CA ALA A 105 -6.96 -3.43 7.84
C ALA A 105 -7.65 -4.78 8.10
N THR A 106 -8.67 -4.77 8.96
CA THR A 106 -9.49 -5.97 9.26
C THR A 106 -10.21 -6.49 8.00
N ALA A 107 -10.75 -5.60 7.16
CA ALA A 107 -11.42 -5.99 5.94
C ALA A 107 -10.46 -6.63 4.91
N LEU A 108 -9.23 -6.10 4.79
CA LEU A 108 -8.20 -6.67 3.93
C LEU A 108 -7.81 -8.10 4.35
N GLU A 109 -7.59 -8.32 5.65
CA GLU A 109 -7.29 -9.66 6.17
C GLU A 109 -8.45 -10.63 5.99
N THR A 110 -9.68 -10.15 6.19
CA THR A 110 -10.90 -10.96 5.99
C THR A 110 -11.03 -11.38 4.53
N GLY A 111 -10.90 -10.43 3.59
CA GLY A 111 -10.94 -10.73 2.15
C GLY A 111 -9.78 -11.61 1.67
N ALA A 112 -8.64 -11.58 2.38
CA ALA A 112 -7.49 -12.41 2.08
C ALA A 112 -7.41 -13.72 2.89
N ALA A 113 -8.41 -14.03 3.73
CA ALA A 113 -8.34 -15.13 4.68
C ALA A 113 -8.09 -16.49 4.01
N SER A 114 -8.76 -16.76 2.88
CA SER A 114 -8.61 -17.99 2.09
C SER A 114 -7.56 -17.89 0.97
N GLY A 115 -6.77 -16.82 0.93
CA GLY A 115 -5.80 -16.55 -0.13
C GLY A 115 -4.53 -17.38 -0.03
N VAL A 116 -3.75 -17.37 -1.11
CA VAL A 116 -2.47 -18.08 -1.23
C VAL A 116 -1.34 -17.23 -0.63
N ARG A 117 -0.63 -17.81 0.34
CA ARG A 117 0.56 -17.23 0.95
C ARG A 117 1.79 -18.04 0.55
N ASN A 118 2.64 -17.44 -0.26
CA ASN A 118 3.86 -18.05 -0.79
C ASN A 118 5.09 -17.14 -0.63
N GLY A 119 4.90 -15.89 -0.20
CA GLY A 119 5.97 -14.90 -0.05
C GLY A 119 6.45 -14.25 -1.34
N ASP A 120 5.88 -14.60 -2.51
CA ASP A 120 6.36 -14.11 -3.82
C ASP A 120 6.10 -12.61 -4.01
N VAL A 121 5.03 -12.10 -3.39
CA VAL A 121 4.64 -10.69 -3.46
C VAL A 121 4.53 -10.13 -2.04
N ARG A 122 5.35 -9.12 -1.75
CA ARG A 122 5.40 -8.42 -0.46
C ARG A 122 5.23 -6.93 -0.65
N LEU A 123 4.58 -6.27 0.31
CA LEU A 123 4.52 -4.81 0.36
C LEU A 123 5.36 -4.30 1.52
N LEU A 124 6.16 -3.28 1.23
CA LEU A 124 7.08 -2.69 2.19
C LEU A 124 6.66 -1.25 2.50
N HIS A 125 6.75 -0.85 3.76
CA HIS A 125 6.49 0.52 4.22
C HIS A 125 7.43 0.90 5.36
N ASN A 126 7.66 2.18 5.59
CA ASN A 126 8.67 2.68 6.55
C ASN A 126 8.10 3.28 7.84
N LEU A 127 6.88 2.86 8.23
CA LEU A 127 6.25 3.38 9.46
C LEU A 127 6.81 2.71 10.72
N THR A 128 7.26 1.46 10.62
CA THR A 128 7.72 0.64 11.75
C THR A 128 9.20 0.24 11.63
N GLU A 129 9.68 -0.06 10.41
CA GLU A 129 11.05 -0.50 10.12
C GLU A 129 11.60 0.27 8.92
N ASP A 130 12.92 0.39 8.82
CA ASP A 130 13.58 1.02 7.66
C ASP A 130 13.41 0.17 6.37
N LEU A 131 13.19 0.83 5.21
CA LEU A 131 12.99 0.12 3.94
C LEU A 131 14.24 -0.61 3.47
N THR A 132 15.44 -0.07 3.70
CA THR A 132 16.69 -0.73 3.30
C THR A 132 16.86 -2.04 4.06
N ARG A 133 16.56 -2.06 5.37
CA ARG A 133 16.59 -3.31 6.15
C ARG A 133 15.60 -4.34 5.67
N GLN A 134 14.37 -3.91 5.37
CA GLN A 134 13.35 -4.80 4.82
C GLN A 134 13.81 -5.39 3.47
N LEU A 135 14.35 -4.56 2.58
CA LEU A 135 14.85 -5.00 1.27
C LEU A 135 16.00 -6.01 1.41
N VAL A 136 16.97 -5.77 2.31
CA VAL A 136 18.07 -6.70 2.58
C VAL A 136 17.51 -8.05 3.06
N ALA A 137 16.62 -8.03 4.06
CA ALA A 137 16.04 -9.25 4.61
C ALA A 137 15.30 -10.07 3.54
N ARG A 138 14.52 -9.42 2.67
CA ARG A 138 13.81 -10.10 1.57
C ARG A 138 14.75 -10.62 0.49
N ALA A 139 15.82 -9.88 0.18
CA ALA A 139 16.83 -10.34 -0.75
C ALA A 139 17.53 -11.61 -0.22
N ASP A 140 17.88 -11.63 1.06
CA ASP A 140 18.50 -12.79 1.72
C ASP A 140 17.57 -14.02 1.72
N GLU A 141 16.27 -13.83 1.96
CA GLU A 141 15.25 -14.90 1.88
C GLU A 141 15.15 -15.51 0.47
N LEU A 142 15.33 -14.71 -0.58
CA LEU A 142 15.34 -15.15 -1.97
C LEU A 142 16.68 -15.79 -2.39
N GLY A 143 17.64 -15.90 -1.47
CA GLY A 143 18.98 -16.43 -1.75
C GLY A 143 19.86 -15.48 -2.56
N ALA A 144 19.53 -14.18 -2.58
CA ALA A 144 20.42 -13.17 -3.12
C ALA A 144 21.68 -13.10 -2.27
N ARG A 145 22.83 -12.86 -2.92
CA ARG A 145 24.07 -12.61 -2.18
C ARG A 145 24.17 -11.12 -1.87
N PRO A 146 24.69 -10.73 -0.68
CA PRO A 146 24.72 -9.34 -0.23
C PRO A 146 25.61 -8.39 -1.08
N ASP A 147 26.34 -8.90 -2.07
CA ASP A 147 27.16 -8.12 -3.01
C ASP A 147 26.36 -7.40 -4.11
N TRP A 148 25.05 -7.65 -4.23
CA TRP A 148 24.15 -7.00 -5.21
C TRP A 148 23.48 -5.72 -4.70
N LEU A 149 23.53 -5.45 -3.39
CA LEU A 149 23.10 -4.18 -2.85
C LEU A 149 24.23 -3.17 -3.05
N PRO A 150 23.98 -1.98 -3.61
CA PRO A 150 25.03 -0.99 -3.80
C PRO A 150 25.64 -0.64 -2.44
N HIS A 151 26.83 -1.17 -2.18
CA HIS A 151 27.72 -0.63 -1.17
C HIS A 151 27.97 0.84 -1.54
N HIS A 152 27.75 1.74 -0.57
CA HIS A 152 28.09 3.16 -0.57
C HIS A 152 27.06 4.14 -1.17
N HIS A 153 26.29 4.81 -0.29
CA HIS A 153 26.28 6.27 -0.13
C HIS A 153 25.37 6.73 1.03
N PHE A 154 25.68 6.32 2.26
CA PHE A 154 25.31 7.12 3.43
C PHE A 154 26.55 7.30 4.27
N GLY A 155 27.29 8.36 3.95
CA GLY A 155 28.42 8.80 4.77
C GLY A 155 27.90 9.12 6.17
N THR A 156 28.51 8.50 7.17
CA THR A 156 28.49 9.00 8.54
C THR A 156 29.04 10.42 8.53
N MET A 157 28.18 11.43 8.63
CA MET A 157 28.61 12.72 9.17
C MET A 157 28.97 12.46 10.63
N GLY A 158 30.26 12.27 10.88
CA GLY A 158 30.82 12.56 12.19
C GLY A 158 30.57 14.04 12.47
N LEU A 159 29.85 14.32 13.55
CA LEU A 159 29.82 15.66 14.10
C LEU A 159 31.18 15.95 14.75
N PRO A 160 31.73 17.17 14.61
CA PRO A 160 32.90 17.62 15.38
C PRO A 160 32.60 17.74 16.88
#